data_AF-A0A2H9N8P0-F1
#
_entry.id   AF-A0A2H9N8P0-F1
#
_cell.length_a   1.000
_cell.length_b   1.000
_cell.length_c   1.000
_cell.angle_alpha   90.00
_cell.angle_beta   90.00
_cell.angle_gamma   90.00
#
_symmetry.space_group_name_H-M   'P 1'
#
loop_
_entity.id
_entity.type
_entity.pdbx_description
1 polymer ?
#
loop_
_entity_poly.entity_id
_entity_poly.type
_entity_poly.pdbx_seq_one_letter_code
_entity_poly.pdbx_strand_id
1 'polypeptide(L)'
;MFFSEYLHEKAEESRHNETVGYLIIVIGSIFFVGGSLETVIKVENPEWFLIIPYHLTPHPYSLLGLSLTSIGLVLLCLGIALSIHYARERGWYMKEIQKAHATEEQKVKTEKKKFD
;
A
#
# COMPACT_ATOMS: atom_id res chain seq x y z
N MET A 1 -7.27 -29.21 -0.81
CA MET A 1 -6.27 -28.21 -1.22
C MET A 1 -5.00 -28.49 -0.45
N PHE A 2 -3.88 -28.74 -1.13
CA PHE A 2 -2.60 -28.93 -0.45
C PHE A 2 -2.19 -27.60 0.22
N PHE A 3 -1.53 -27.66 1.38
CA PHE A 3 -1.08 -26.47 2.12
C PHE A 3 -0.22 -25.53 1.25
N SER A 4 0.55 -26.08 0.31
CA SER A 4 1.33 -25.31 -0.67
C SER A 4 0.45 -24.51 -1.65
N GLU A 5 -0.64 -25.10 -2.16
CA GLU A 5 -1.58 -24.42 -3.05
C GLU A 5 -2.26 -23.24 -2.34
N TYR A 6 -2.65 -23.43 -1.08
CA TYR A 6 -3.23 -22.37 -0.25
C TYR A 6 -2.24 -21.21 -0.04
N LEU A 7 -0.98 -21.50 0.29
CA LEU A 7 0.05 -20.47 0.46
C LEU A 7 0.33 -19.72 -0.85
N HIS A 8 0.29 -20.42 -1.99
CA HIS A 8 0.48 -19.80 -3.30
C HIS A 8 -0.68 -18.85 -3.66
N GLU A 9 -1.92 -19.30 -3.46
CA GLU A 9 -3.12 -18.49 -3.67
C GLU A 9 -3.09 -17.24 -2.79
N LYS A 10 -2.74 -17.38 -1.51
CA LYS A 10 -2.61 -16.23 -0.59
C LYS A 10 -1.49 -15.27 -0.95
N ALA A 11 -0.36 -15.77 -1.44
CA ALA A 11 0.72 -14.92 -1.93
C ALA A 11 0.30 -14.12 -3.18
N GLU A 12 -0.49 -14.71 -4.06
CA GLU A 12 -1.03 -14.06 -5.26
C GLU A 12 -2.11 -13.02 -4.92
N GLU A 13 -3.03 -13.36 -4.02
CA GLU A 13 -4.03 -12.42 -3.49
C GLU A 13 -3.35 -11.21 -2.83
N SER A 14 -2.32 -11.46 -2.02
CA SER A 14 -1.54 -10.40 -1.38
C SER A 14 -0.81 -9.51 -2.39
N ARG A 15 -0.32 -10.06 -3.52
CA ARG A 15 0.29 -9.27 -4.61
C ARG A 15 -0.75 -8.38 -5.30
N HIS A 16 -1.96 -8.89 -5.50
CA HIS A 16 -3.05 -8.09 -6.04
C HIS A 16 -3.43 -6.94 -5.09
N ASN A 17 -3.56 -7.23 -3.80
CA ASN A 17 -3.89 -6.23 -2.79
C ASN A 17 -2.79 -5.18 -2.59
N GLU A 18 -1.51 -5.57 -2.73
CA GLU A 18 -0.38 -4.63 -2.78
C GLU A 18 -0.55 -3.63 -3.94
N THR A 19 -0.98 -4.12 -5.11
CA THR A 19 -1.27 -3.29 -6.30
C THR A 19 -2.43 -2.33 -6.06
N VAL A 20 -3.49 -2.79 -5.39
CA VAL A 20 -4.60 -1.92 -4.97
C VAL A 20 -4.11 -0.82 -4.02
N GLY A 21 -3.22 -1.16 -3.07
CA GLY A 21 -2.55 -0.18 -2.21
C GLY A 21 -1.81 0.90 -3.03
N TYR A 22 -1.05 0.51 -4.05
CA TYR A 22 -0.38 1.48 -4.94
C TYR A 22 -1.37 2.35 -5.71
N LEU A 23 -2.49 1.81 -6.19
CA LEU A 23 -3.52 2.61 -6.86
C LEU A 23 -4.15 3.64 -5.92
N ILE A 24 -4.38 3.28 -4.65
CA ILE A 24 -4.84 4.22 -3.62
C ILE A 24 -3.83 5.34 -3.40
N ILE A 25 -2.53 5.03 -3.37
CA ILE A 25 -1.45 6.04 -3.26
C ILE A 25 -1.50 6.99 -4.47
N VAL A 26 -1.67 6.47 -5.69
CA VAL A 26 -1.76 7.31 -6.91
C VAL A 26 -2.96 8.25 -6.84
N ILE A 27 -4.14 7.73 -6.48
CA ILE A 27 -5.35 8.54 -6.33
C ILE A 27 -5.17 9.59 -5.22
N GLY A 28 -4.59 9.20 -4.08
CA GLY A 28 -4.28 10.10 -2.99
C GLY A 28 -3.32 11.21 -3.41
N SER A 29 -2.31 10.89 -4.22
CA SER A 29 -1.37 11.86 -4.78
C SER A 29 -2.07 12.88 -5.69
N ILE A 30 -2.99 12.43 -6.54
CA ILE A 30 -3.75 13.30 -7.43
C ILE A 30 -4.61 14.27 -6.63
N PHE A 31 -5.33 13.78 -5.61
CA PHE A 31 -6.14 14.65 -4.75
C PHE A 31 -5.29 15.61 -3.93
N PHE A 32 -4.17 15.14 -3.40
CA PHE A 32 -3.26 15.95 -2.58
C PHE A 32 -2.66 17.10 -3.39
N VAL A 33 -2.09 16.80 -4.57
CA VAL A 33 -1.51 17.81 -5.46
C VAL A 33 -2.60 18.72 -6.04
N GLY A 34 -3.75 18.15 -6.44
CA GLY A 34 -4.87 18.90 -6.99
C GLY A 34 -5.44 19.91 -6.00
N GLY A 35 -5.73 19.50 -4.76
CA GLY A 35 -6.24 20.39 -3.71
C GLY A 35 -5.23 21.47 -3.31
N SER A 36 -3.95 21.12 -3.29
CA SER A 36 -2.87 22.08 -3.04
C SER A 36 -2.79 23.13 -4.15
N LEU A 37 -2.82 22.70 -5.42
CA LEU A 37 -2.80 23.59 -6.57
C LEU A 37 -4.02 24.52 -6.61
N GLU A 38 -5.21 23.99 -6.35
CA GLU A 38 -6.42 24.80 -6.27
C GLU A 38 -6.29 25.89 -5.21
N THR A 39 -5.79 25.53 -4.03
CA THR A 39 -5.59 26.49 -2.93
C THR A 39 -4.59 27.57 -3.33
N VAL A 40 -3.46 27.19 -3.92
CA VAL A 40 -2.42 28.15 -4.37
C VAL A 40 -2.93 29.09 -5.47
N ILE A 41 -3.76 28.59 -6.39
CA ILE A 41 -4.22 29.38 -7.55
C ILE A 41 -5.42 30.27 -7.19
N LYS A 42 -6.31 29.81 -6.31
CA LYS A 42 -7.62 30.45 -6.06
C LYS A 42 -7.70 31.24 -4.76
N VAL A 43 -6.78 31.02 -3.82
CA VAL A 43 -6.76 31.74 -2.54
C VAL A 43 -5.62 32.76 -2.59
N GLU A 44 -5.92 34.03 -2.34
CA GLU A 44 -4.94 35.12 -2.45
C GLU A 44 -3.86 35.06 -1.37
N ASN A 45 -4.23 34.72 -0.13
CA ASN A 45 -3.31 34.63 1.00
C ASN A 45 -3.58 33.35 1.81
N PRO A 46 -3.20 32.17 1.30
CA PRO A 46 -3.38 30.91 2.02
C PRO A 46 -2.38 30.81 3.17
N GLU A 47 -2.86 30.54 4.38
CA GLU A 47 -2.00 30.21 5.52
C GLU A 47 -1.74 28.70 5.56
N TRP A 48 -0.47 28.33 5.69
CA TRP A 48 -0.01 26.94 5.61
C TRP A 48 0.51 26.45 6.96
N PHE A 49 0.17 25.20 7.28
CA PHE A 49 0.88 24.41 8.28
C PHE A 49 1.62 23.32 7.53
N LEU A 50 2.93 23.48 7.40
CA LEU A 50 3.79 22.68 6.52
C LEU A 50 3.33 22.71 5.05
N ILE A 51 2.50 21.74 4.66
CA ILE A 51 1.99 21.52 3.29
C ILE A 51 0.45 21.51 3.23
N ILE A 52 -0.22 21.81 4.34
CA ILE A 52 -1.68 21.81 4.44
C ILE A 52 -2.19 23.24 4.63
N PRO A 53 -3.05 23.76 3.75
CA PRO A 53 -3.67 25.07 3.92
C PRO A 53 -4.79 24.97 4.95
N TYR A 54 -4.52 25.35 6.20
CA TYR A 54 -5.44 25.06 7.33
C TYR A 54 -6.49 26.15 7.55
N HIS A 55 -6.28 27.35 7.00
CA HIS A 55 -7.17 28.48 7.23
C HIS A 55 -8.33 28.48 6.22
N LEU A 56 -9.55 28.50 6.76
CA LEU A 56 -10.77 28.61 5.98
C LEU A 56 -11.07 30.08 5.73
N THR A 57 -10.82 30.53 4.50
CA THR A 57 -11.26 31.87 4.07
C THR A 57 -12.74 31.83 3.64
N PRO A 58 -13.46 32.96 3.58
CA PRO A 58 -14.84 33.01 3.08
C PRO A 58 -14.99 32.58 1.61
N HIS A 59 -13.88 32.36 0.91
CA HIS A 59 -13.84 31.97 -0.48
C HIS A 59 -14.15 30.46 -0.63
N PRO A 60 -15.13 30.05 -1.47
CA PRO A 60 -15.58 28.66 -1.55
C PRO A 60 -14.48 27.67 -1.97
N TYR A 61 -13.50 28.14 -2.74
CA TYR A 61 -12.35 27.35 -3.18
C TYR A 61 -11.38 27.00 -2.04
N SER A 62 -11.40 27.75 -0.93
CA SER A 62 -10.60 27.46 0.26
C SER A 62 -11.06 26.18 0.95
N LEU A 63 -12.39 25.97 1.03
CA LEU A 63 -12.96 24.73 1.56
C LEU A 63 -12.69 23.56 0.61
N LEU A 64 -12.85 23.78 -0.70
CA LEU A 64 -12.64 22.74 -1.71
C LEU A 64 -11.18 22.27 -1.70
N GLY A 65 -10.23 23.19 -1.80
CA GLY A 65 -8.81 22.89 -1.75
C GLY A 65 -8.39 22.16 -0.48
N LEU A 66 -8.84 22.63 0.70
CA LEU A 66 -8.58 21.96 1.98
C LEU A 66 -9.18 20.54 2.01
N SER A 67 -10.41 20.37 1.53
CA SER A 67 -11.07 19.07 1.50
C SER A 67 -10.31 18.07 0.63
N LEU A 68 -9.91 18.46 -0.58
CA LEU A 68 -9.14 17.62 -1.49
C LEU A 68 -7.75 17.29 -0.93
N THR A 69 -7.05 18.28 -0.37
CA THR A 69 -5.74 18.06 0.25
C THR A 69 -5.83 17.11 1.44
N SER A 70 -6.86 17.24 2.29
CA SER A 70 -7.07 16.37 3.44
C SER A 70 -7.41 14.92 3.03
N ILE A 71 -8.31 14.74 2.06
CA ILE A 71 -8.66 13.43 1.50
C ILE A 71 -7.41 12.79 0.87
N GLY A 72 -6.66 13.54 0.07
CA GLY A 72 -5.42 13.08 -0.53
C GLY A 72 -4.42 12.59 0.49
N LEU A 73 -4.24 13.33 1.58
CA LEU A 73 -3.33 12.94 2.68
C LEU A 73 -3.78 11.65 3.37
N VAL A 74 -5.07 11.51 3.69
CA VAL A 74 -5.62 10.29 4.30
C VAL A 74 -5.42 9.09 3.37
N LEU A 75 -5.71 9.24 2.08
CA LEU A 75 -5.52 8.18 1.08
C LEU A 75 -4.05 7.79 0.93
N LEU A 76 -3.12 8.76 0.96
CA LEU A 76 -1.69 8.48 0.95
C LEU A 76 -1.27 7.63 2.16
N CYS A 77 -1.67 8.04 3.37
CA CYS A 77 -1.35 7.30 4.60
C CYS A 77 -1.92 5.88 4.57
N LEU A 78 -3.20 5.72 4.20
CA LEU A 78 -3.85 4.42 4.12
C LEU A 78 -3.24 3.54 3.02
N GLY A 79 -2.99 4.10 1.83
CA GLY A 79 -2.36 3.39 0.72
C GLY A 79 -0.98 2.86 1.09
N ILE A 80 -0.14 3.69 1.72
CA ILE A 80 1.19 3.26 2.21
C ILE A 80 1.06 2.16 3.25
N ALA A 81 0.17 2.32 4.23
CA ALA A 81 -0.05 1.32 5.27
C ALA A 81 -0.50 -0.03 4.68
N LEU A 82 -1.43 -0.01 3.73
CA LEU A 82 -1.90 -1.21 3.03
C LEU A 82 -0.80 -1.86 2.19
N SER A 83 -0.05 -1.08 1.41
CA SER A 83 1.08 -1.61 0.62
C SER A 83 2.13 -2.28 1.51
N ILE A 84 2.50 -1.67 2.64
CA ILE A 84 3.43 -2.28 3.60
C ILE A 84 2.84 -3.56 4.22
N HIS A 85 1.57 -3.53 4.60
CA HIS A 85 0.88 -4.68 5.19
C HIS A 85 0.91 -5.88 4.23
N TYR A 86 0.46 -5.68 2.99
CA TYR A 86 0.41 -6.75 1.98
C TYR A 86 1.80 -7.17 1.50
N ALA A 87 2.77 -6.26 1.41
CA ALA A 87 4.15 -6.65 1.10
C ALA A 87 4.74 -7.59 2.18
N ARG A 88 4.44 -7.32 3.45
CA ARG A 88 4.85 -8.18 4.58
C ARG A 88 4.15 -9.54 4.54
N GLU A 89 2.85 -9.55 4.30
CA GLU A 89 2.06 -10.79 4.21
C GLU A 89 2.58 -11.70 3.10
N ARG A 90 2.74 -11.15 1.88
CA ARG A 90 3.35 -11.85 0.73
C ARG A 90 4.75 -12.40 1.05
N GLY A 91 5.58 -11.61 1.72
CA GLY A 91 6.92 -12.03 2.13
C GLY A 91 6.91 -13.18 3.13
N TRP A 92 5.92 -13.23 4.02
CA TRP A 92 5.75 -14.33 4.97
C TRP A 92 5.30 -15.61 4.26
N TYR A 93 4.28 -15.53 3.40
CA TYR A 93 3.80 -16.69 2.64
C TYR A 93 4.90 -17.31 1.77
N MET A 94 5.69 -16.49 1.07
CA MET A 94 6.77 -16.99 0.21
C MET A 94 7.89 -17.68 1.00
N LYS A 95 8.22 -17.17 2.20
CA LYS A 95 9.17 -17.82 3.10
C LYS A 95 8.68 -19.19 3.55
N GLU A 96 7.39 -19.33 3.82
CA GLU A 96 6.82 -20.59 4.26
C GLU A 96 6.82 -21.64 3.13
N ILE A 97 6.53 -21.23 1.90
CA ILE A 97 6.67 -22.08 0.70
C ILE A 97 8.13 -22.56 0.55
N GLN A 98 9.11 -21.66 0.68
CA GLN A 98 10.53 -22.02 0.59
C GLN A 98 10.96 -23.03 1.66
N LYS A 99 10.50 -22.88 2.90
CA LYS A 99 10.79 -23.85 3.98
C LYS A 99 10.18 -25.22 3.70
N ALA A 100 8.95 -25.26 3.19
CA ALA A 100 8.29 -26.52 2.84
C ALA A 100 9.10 -27.28 1.78
N HIS A 101 9.48 -26.61 0.69
CA HIS A 101 10.33 -27.21 -0.34
C HIS A 101 11.71 -27.65 0.18
N ALA A 102 12.39 -26.83 0.97
CA ALA A 102 13.69 -27.19 1.54
C ALA A 102 13.60 -28.43 2.44
N THR A 103 12.49 -28.59 3.17
CA THR A 103 12.24 -29.75 4.03
C THR A 103 11.98 -31.01 3.21
N GLU A 104 11.21 -30.91 2.13
CA GLU A 104 10.98 -32.02 1.20
C GLU A 104 12.28 -32.47 0.51
N GLU A 105 13.09 -31.53 0.04
CA GLU A 105 14.40 -31.84 -0.57
C GLU A 105 15.35 -32.54 0.41
N GLN A 106 15.37 -32.11 1.68
CA GLN A 106 16.17 -32.75 2.72
C GLN A 106 15.71 -34.18 3.02
N LYS A 107 14.39 -34.42 3.05
CA LYS A 107 13.84 -35.77 3.24
C LYS A 107 14.24 -36.69 2.09
N VAL A 108 14.09 -36.26 0.84
CA VAL A 108 14.49 -37.03 -0.34
C VAL A 108 16.00 -37.33 -0.34
N LYS A 109 16.85 -36.36 0.03
CA LYS A 109 18.31 -36.59 0.15
C LYS A 109 18.65 -37.60 1.25
N THR A 110 17.93 -37.57 2.37
CA THR A 110 18.14 -38.49 3.50
C THR A 110 17.68 -39.90 3.16
N GLU A 111 16.54 -40.03 2.47
CA GLU A 111 16.05 -41.32 1.99
C GLU A 111 17.01 -41.94 0.97
N LYS A 112 17.48 -41.19 -0.03
CA LYS A 112 18.48 -41.70 -1.00
C LYS A 112 19.74 -42.23 -0.32
N LYS A 113 20.29 -41.50 0.67
CA LYS A 113 21.45 -41.96 1.46
C LYS A 113 21.22 -43.21 2.31
N LYS A 114 19.97 -43.60 2.54
CA LYS A 114 19.61 -44.77 3.36
C LYS A 114 19.47 -46.05 2.52
N PHE A 115 19.39 -45.91 1.19
CA PHE A 115 19.26 -47.01 0.23
C PHE A 115 20.55 -47.27 -0.57
N ASP A 116 21.59 -46.46 -0.38
CA ASP A 116 22.98 -46.69 -0.82
C ASP A 116 23.83 -47.27 0.34
#